data_AF-A0A0C9T3K8-F1
#
_entry.id   AF-A0A0C9T3K8-F1
#
_cell.length_a   1.000
_cell.length_b   1.000
_cell.length_c   1.000
_cell.angle_alpha   90.00
_cell.angle_beta   90.00
_cell.angle_gamma   90.00
#
_symmetry.space_group_name_H-M   'P 1'
#
loop_
_entity.id
_entity.type
_entity.pdbx_description
1 polymer ?
#
loop_
_entity_poly.entity_id
_entity_poly.type
_entity_poly.pdbx_seq_one_letter_code
_entity_poly.pdbx_strand_id
1 'polypeptide(L)' 'RPIPVYNADGTLNQGGMITHHVTLRMIIGHHSEQITFGVTDLGKGELFLGHEWLKCHNPSINWQMGSVKF' A
#
# COMPACT_ATOMS: atom_id res chain seq x y z
N ARG A 1 13.91 1.32 12.65
CA ARG A 1 13.58 0.12 13.47
C ARG A 1 12.78 -0.84 12.59
N PRO A 2 13.08 -2.15 12.56
CA PRO A 2 12.29 -3.11 11.80
C PRO A 2 10.84 -3.12 12.26
N ILE A 3 9.90 -3.19 11.32
CA ILE A 3 8.45 -3.19 11.60
C ILE A 3 7.93 -4.61 11.33
N PRO A 4 7.32 -5.30 12.32
CA PRO A 4 6.70 -6.60 12.09
C PRO A 4 5.50 -6.45 11.16
N VAL A 5 5.41 -7.33 10.16
CA VAL A 5 4.29 -7.37 9.21
C VAL A 5 3.45 -8.60 9.49
N TYR A 6 2.15 -8.39 9.60
CA TYR A 6 1.15 -9.44 9.78
C TYR A 6 0.23 -9.44 8.56
N ASN A 7 -0.10 -10.63 8.08
CA ASN A 7 -1.10 -10.83 7.05
C ASN A 7 -2.51 -10.61 7.63
N ALA A 8 -3.51 -10.53 6.75
CA ALA A 8 -4.90 -10.32 7.17
C ALA A 8 -5.46 -11.45 8.06
N ASP A 9 -4.91 -12.65 7.96
CA ASP A 9 -5.25 -13.81 8.81
C ASP A 9 -4.53 -13.80 10.17
N GLY A 10 -3.71 -12.79 10.44
CA GLY A 10 -2.95 -12.63 11.68
C GLY A 10 -1.61 -13.39 11.72
N THR A 11 -1.26 -14.13 10.68
CA THR A 11 0.06 -14.79 10.59
C THR A 11 1.17 -13.79 10.31
N LEU A 12 2.40 -14.13 10.68
CA LEU A 12 3.57 -13.35 10.29
C LEU A 12 3.77 -13.44 8.77
N ASN A 13 4.10 -12.30 8.17
CA ASN A 13 4.43 -12.27 6.75
C ASN A 13 5.67 -13.13 6.45
N GLN A 14 5.63 -13.92 5.38
CA GLN A 14 6.73 -14.82 5.01
C GLN A 14 8.01 -14.05 4.63
N GLY A 15 7.88 -12.84 4.09
CA GLY A 15 9.00 -11.92 3.85
C GLY A 15 9.61 -11.33 5.13
N GLY A 16 9.04 -11.64 6.30
CA GLY A 16 9.50 -11.18 7.59
C GLY A 16 9.16 -9.71 7.86
N MET A 17 10.04 -9.04 8.59
CA MET A 17 9.86 -7.64 8.97
C MET A 17 10.22 -6.69 7.83
N ILE A 18 9.56 -5.55 7.76
CA ILE A 18 10.02 -4.44 6.89
C ILE A 18 11.36 -3.93 7.43
N THR A 19 12.38 -4.05 6.59
CA THR A 19 13.75 -3.57 6.85
C THR A 19 14.19 -2.52 5.84
N HIS A 20 13.55 -2.49 4.68
CA HIS A 20 13.88 -1.62 3.56
C HIS A 20 12.68 -0.75 3.19
N HIS A 21 12.97 0.43 2.65
CA HIS A 21 11.98 1.34 2.13
C HIS A 21 12.40 1.80 0.74
N VAL A 22 11.41 2.11 -0.10
CA VAL A 22 11.63 2.65 -1.45
C VAL A 22 10.70 3.82 -1.69
N THR A 23 11.24 4.91 -2.25
CA THR A 23 10.41 6.04 -2.71
C THR A 23 10.08 5.82 -4.18
N LEU A 24 8.78 5.79 -4.48
CA LEU A 24 8.26 5.63 -5.83
C LEU A 24 7.42 6.85 -6.20
N ARG A 25 7.39 7.15 -7.50
CA ARG A 25 6.37 8.04 -8.04
C ARG A 25 5.13 7.21 -8.35
N MET A 26 4.07 7.43 -7.60
CA MET A 26 2.76 6.81 -7.85
C MET A 26 1.94 7.71 -8.78
N ILE A 27 1.20 7.09 -9.70
CA ILE A 27 0.28 7.77 -10.63
C ILE A 27 -1.04 7.01 -10.64
N ILE A 28 -2.14 7.69 -10.33
CA ILE A 28 -3.49 7.13 -10.38
C ILE A 28 -4.39 8.11 -11.13
N GLY A 29 -4.74 7.78 -12.37
CA GLY A 29 -5.45 8.71 -13.25
C GLY A 29 -4.66 10.00 -13.46
N HIS A 30 -5.21 11.14 -13.03
CA HIS A 30 -4.56 12.45 -13.08
C HIS A 30 -3.81 12.83 -11.79
N HIS A 31 -3.91 12.01 -10.73
CA HIS A 31 -3.18 12.21 -9.47
C HIS A 31 -1.76 11.63 -9.58
N SER A 32 -0.76 12.37 -9.10
CA SER A 32 0.62 11.89 -9.02
C SER A 32 1.34 12.44 -7.80
N GLU A 33 2.03 11.58 -7.07
CA GLU A 33 2.80 11.95 -5.89
C GLU A 33 4.06 11.09 -5.73
N GLN A 34 5.01 11.56 -4.94
CA GLN A 34 6.11 10.72 -4.45
C GLN A 34 5.76 10.20 -3.07
N ILE A 35 5.85 8.89 -2.90
CA ILE A 35 5.48 8.20 -1.66
C ILE A 35 6.54 7.14 -1.33
N THR A 36 6.86 7.02 -0.04
CA THR A 36 7.79 6.02 0.48
C THR A 36 7.02 4.79 0.96
N PHE A 37 7.33 3.63 0.38
CA PHE A 37 6.77 2.34 0.74
C PHE A 37 7.74 1.51 1.56
N GLY A 38 7.21 0.72 2.50
CA GLY A 38 7.95 -0.38 3.11
C GLY A 38 7.98 -1.58 2.17
N VAL A 39 9.13 -2.24 2.05
CA VAL A 39 9.30 -3.41 1.20
C VAL A 39 9.04 -4.68 2.00
N THR A 40 8.10 -5.51 1.53
CA THR A 40 7.72 -6.79 2.13
C THR A 40 7.13 -7.73 1.07
N ASP A 41 6.88 -8.99 1.41
CA ASP A 41 6.25 -9.95 0.51
C ASP A 41 4.73 -9.75 0.52
N LEU A 42 4.15 -9.39 -0.63
CA LEU A 42 2.72 -9.15 -0.80
C LEU A 42 1.98 -10.34 -1.43
N GLY A 43 2.66 -11.48 -1.65
CA GLY A 43 2.12 -12.62 -2.35
C GLY A 43 1.76 -12.28 -3.80
N LYS A 44 0.46 -12.18 -4.10
CA LYS A 44 -0.05 -11.83 -5.44
C LYS A 44 -0.28 -10.33 -5.63
N GLY A 45 -0.20 -9.53 -4.57
CA GLY A 45 -0.38 -8.08 -4.64
C GLY A 45 0.90 -7.40 -5.12
N GLU A 46 0.76 -6.29 -5.85
CA GLU A 46 1.90 -5.47 -6.28
C GLU A 46 2.15 -4.28 -5.34
N LEU A 47 1.07 -3.71 -4.78
CA LEU A 47 1.13 -2.52 -3.94
C LEU A 47 -0.09 -2.47 -3.02
N PHE A 48 0.12 -2.15 -1.75
CA PHE A 48 -0.96 -1.83 -0.82
C PHE A 48 -0.90 -0.37 -0.38
N LEU A 49 -2.02 0.34 -0.52
CA LEU A 49 -2.24 1.66 0.05
C LEU A 49 -3.04 1.51 1.35
N GLY A 50 -2.44 1.94 2.45
CA GLY A 50 -3.03 1.81 3.77
C GLY A 50 -4.19 2.78 4.02
N HIS A 51 -4.90 2.54 5.11
CA HIS A 51 -6.04 3.36 5.55
C HIS A 51 -5.70 4.83 5.75
N GLU A 52 -4.52 5.15 6.28
CA GLU A 52 -4.10 6.54 6.48
C GLU A 52 -3.89 7.28 5.16
N TRP A 53 -3.43 6.58 4.11
CA TRP A 53 -3.36 7.15 2.77
C TRP A 53 -4.75 7.45 2.21
N LEU A 54 -5.71 6.52 2.42
CA LEU A 54 -7.12 6.69 2.00
C LEU A 54 -7.79 7.86 2.71
N LYS A 55 -7.59 8.02 4.03
CA LYS A 55 -8.12 9.16 4.79
C LYS A 55 -7.55 10.50 4.33
N CYS A 56 -6.24 10.55 4.06
CA CYS A 56 -5.56 11.76 3.64
C CYS A 56 -6.11 12.29 2.30
N HIS A 57 -6.30 11.39 1.33
CA HIS A 57 -6.73 11.76 -0.02
C HIS A 57 -8.25 11.77 -0.19
N ASN A 58 -8.98 11.01 0.63
CA ASN A 58 -10.43 10.82 0.58
C ASN A 58 -10.98 10.58 -0.85
N PRO A 59 -10.41 9.65 -1.64
CA PRO A 59 -10.84 9.45 -3.02
C PRO A 59 -12.21 8.77 -3.09
N SER A 60 -12.91 8.95 -4.20
CA SER A 60 -14.10 8.16 -4.51
C SER A 60 -13.67 6.77 -4.98
N ILE A 61 -14.08 5.73 -4.25
CA ILE A 61 -13.77 4.33 -4.59
C ILE A 61 -15.04 3.65 -5.10
N ASN A 62 -14.99 3.17 -6.34
CA ASN A 62 -16.00 2.28 -6.88
C ASN A 62 -15.54 0.83 -6.71
N TRP A 63 -16.07 0.17 -5.68
CA TRP A 63 -15.75 -1.21 -5.32
C TRP A 63 -16.21 -2.23 -6.35
N GLN A 64 -17.34 -2.00 -7.03
CA GLN A 64 -17.85 -2.92 -8.06
C GLN A 64 -16.95 -2.94 -9.29
N MET A 65 -16.41 -1.78 -9.68
CA MET A 65 -15.54 -1.65 -10.84
C MET A 65 -14.04 -1.74 -10.51
N GLY A 66 -13.68 -1.77 -9.22
CA GLY A 66 -12.29 -1.74 -8.78
C GLY A 66 -11.54 -0.46 -9.20
N SER A 67 -12.20 0.71 -9.15
CA SER A 67 -11.59 1.98 -9.58
C SER A 67 -11.56 3.03 -8.47
N VAL A 68 -10.52 3.86 -8.52
CA VAL A 68 -10.29 4.98 -7.60
C VAL A 68 -10.28 6.28 -8.41
N LYS A 69 -11.00 7.30 -7.94
CA LYS A 69 -11.05 8.63 -8.55
C LYS A 69 -10.72 9.70 -7.51
N PHE A 70 -9.91 10.66 -7.93
CA PHE A 70 -9.58 11.88 -7.19
C PHE A 70 -10.42 13.04 -7.70
#